data_AF-A0A2E1WLA9-F1
#
_entry.id   AF-A0A2E1WLA9-F1
#
_cell.length_a   1.000
_cell.length_b   1.000
_cell.length_c   1.000
_cell.angle_alpha   90.00
_cell.angle_beta   90.00
_cell.angle_gamma   90.00
#
_symmetry.space_group_name_H-M   'P 1'
#
loop_
_entity.id
_entity.type
_entity.pdbx_description
1 polymer ?
#
loop_
_entity_poly.entity_id
_entity_poly.type
_entity_poly.pdbx_seq_one_letter_code
_entity_poly.pdbx_strand_id
1 'polypeptide(L)'
;MQIERDTRGAELGPNQYEDAEGYIAPLAAGSGPRSNPLGEFPTGPDVGERLPDIVTSDSDGRNVDLHADRDGQPVVLVFTRSAVW
;
A
#
# COMPACT_ATOMS: atom_id res chain seq x y z
N MET A 1 5.23 -9.52 12.29
CA MET A 1 5.53 -10.22 11.02
C MET A 1 6.67 -9.47 10.35
N GLN A 2 7.79 -10.13 10.08
CA GLN A 2 8.88 -9.53 9.32
C GLN A 2 8.59 -9.79 7.84
N ILE A 3 8.31 -8.72 7.09
CA ILE A 3 8.02 -8.80 5.65
C ILE A 3 9.35 -8.89 4.92
N GLU A 4 9.54 -9.98 4.18
CA GLU A 4 10.68 -10.11 3.29
C GLU A 4 10.51 -9.17 2.10
N ARG A 5 11.58 -8.45 1.73
CA ARG A 5 11.57 -7.54 0.58
C ARG A 5 12.13 -8.25 -0.62
N ASP A 6 11.51 -8.05 -1.77
CA ASP A 6 12.03 -8.53 -3.02
C ASP A 6 13.29 -7.75 -3.40
N THR A 7 14.38 -8.49 -3.56
CA THR A 7 15.69 -7.97 -3.99
C THR A 7 16.17 -8.66 -5.26
N ARG A 8 15.34 -9.50 -5.90
CA ARG A 8 15.66 -10.22 -7.12
C ARG A 8 15.76 -9.25 -8.30
N GLY A 9 16.75 -9.44 -9.15
CA GLY A 9 17.02 -8.58 -10.28
C GLY A 9 18.51 -8.49 -10.60
N ALA A 10 18.86 -7.62 -11.55
CA ALA A 10 20.24 -7.36 -11.93
C ALA A 10 20.42 -5.91 -12.41
N GLU A 11 21.65 -5.41 -12.29
CA GLU A 11 22.07 -4.19 -12.98
C GLU A 11 22.40 -4.53 -14.43
N LEU A 12 21.71 -3.90 -15.37
CA LEU A 12 21.96 -4.03 -16.82
C LEU A 12 22.98 -3.00 -17.32
N GLY A 13 23.14 -1.91 -16.58
CA GLY A 13 24.07 -0.82 -16.85
C GLY A 13 23.92 0.32 -15.85
N PRO A 14 24.70 1.42 -15.98
CA PRO A 14 24.67 2.51 -15.02
C PRO A 14 23.25 3.08 -14.83
N ASN A 15 22.74 3.01 -13.60
CA ASN A 15 21.37 3.41 -13.23
C ASN A 15 20.27 2.70 -14.03
N GLN A 16 20.49 1.44 -14.40
CA GLN A 16 19.50 0.60 -15.06
C GLN A 16 19.44 -0.76 -14.36
N TYR A 17 18.42 -0.91 -13.52
CA TYR A 17 18.19 -2.14 -12.75
C TYR A 17 16.87 -2.75 -13.17
N GLU A 18 16.93 -4.00 -13.61
CA GLU A 18 15.76 -4.84 -13.91
C GLU A 18 15.41 -5.66 -12.66
N ASP A 19 14.13 -5.76 -12.30
CA ASP A 19 13.65 -6.68 -11.25
C ASP A 19 13.21 -8.04 -11.82
N ALA A 20 12.78 -8.94 -10.94
CA ALA A 20 12.31 -10.28 -11.34
C ALA A 20 11.09 -10.28 -12.27
N GLU A 21 10.36 -9.17 -12.34
CA GLU A 21 9.18 -8.98 -13.19
C GLU A 21 9.54 -8.29 -14.52
N GLY A 22 10.81 -7.98 -14.76
CA GLY A 22 11.31 -7.36 -15.98
C GLY A 22 11.17 -5.83 -16.01
N TYR A 23 10.87 -5.19 -14.88
CA TYR A 23 10.69 -3.75 -14.81
C TYR A 23 12.00 -3.01 -14.53
N ILE A 24 12.41 -2.16 -15.48
CA ILE A 24 13.67 -1.41 -15.43
C ILE A 24 13.47 -0.04 -14.76
N ALA A 25 14.34 0.32 -13.81
CA ALA A 25 14.34 1.63 -13.14
C ALA A 25 15.74 2.08 -12.70
N PRO A 26 15.89 3.36 -12.29
CA PRO A 26 17.16 3.89 -11.79
C PRO A 26 17.57 3.41 -10.38
N LEU A 27 16.79 2.54 -9.76
CA LEU A 27 17.06 2.01 -8.43
C LEU A 27 16.93 0.48 -8.45
N ALA A 28 17.78 -0.21 -7.70
CA ALA A 28 17.68 -1.66 -7.55
C ALA A 28 16.38 -2.08 -6.84
N ALA A 29 15.91 -3.30 -7.12
CA ALA A 29 14.84 -3.93 -6.33
C ALA A 29 15.22 -3.92 -4.83
N GLY A 30 14.22 -3.73 -3.97
CA GLY A 30 14.40 -3.62 -2.52
C GLY A 30 14.80 -2.23 -2.02
N SER A 31 15.07 -1.27 -2.92
CA SER A 31 15.54 0.07 -2.55
C SER A 31 14.43 1.13 -2.59
N GLY A 32 14.23 1.83 -1.47
CA GLY A 32 13.31 2.97 -1.38
C GLY A 32 11.90 2.64 -1.88
N PRO A 33 11.40 3.30 -2.94
CA PRO A 33 10.07 3.03 -3.49
C PRO A 33 9.93 1.65 -4.16
N ARG A 34 11.02 0.94 -4.48
CA ARG A 34 11.02 -0.41 -5.08
C ARG A 34 11.07 -1.53 -4.04
N SER A 35 10.45 -1.31 -2.89
CA SER A 35 10.49 -2.23 -1.75
C SER A 35 9.28 -3.14 -1.73
N ASN A 36 9.14 -3.95 -2.78
CA ASN A 36 8.01 -4.86 -2.92
C ASN A 36 8.12 -5.97 -1.87
N PRO A 37 7.04 -6.36 -1.20
CA PRO A 37 7.03 -7.50 -0.29
C PRO A 37 7.07 -8.82 -1.09
N LEU A 38 7.77 -9.83 -0.57
CA LEU A 38 7.68 -11.21 -1.02
C LEU A 38 6.68 -11.99 -0.16
N GLY A 39 5.98 -12.93 -0.79
CA GLY A 39 5.00 -13.79 -0.12
C GLY A 39 3.69 -13.08 0.19
N GLU A 40 2.98 -13.57 1.21
CA GLU A 40 1.71 -12.99 1.63
C GLU A 40 1.91 -11.59 2.22
N PHE A 41 1.20 -10.62 1.65
CA PHE A 41 1.18 -9.25 2.13
C PHE A 41 -0.28 -8.79 2.25
N PRO A 42 -0.97 -9.14 3.35
CA PRO A 42 -2.37 -8.79 3.51
C PRO A 42 -2.52 -7.27 3.63
N THR A 43 -3.27 -6.67 2.70
CA THR A 43 -3.53 -5.22 2.66
C THR A 43 -4.80 -4.82 3.40
N GLY A 44 -5.47 -5.76 4.05
CA GLY A 44 -6.74 -5.56 4.74
C GLY A 44 -7.42 -6.89 5.10
N PRO A 45 -8.61 -6.81 5.70
CA PRO A 45 -9.44 -7.98 5.99
C PRO A 45 -9.95 -8.65 4.71
N ASP A 46 -10.31 -9.92 4.81
CA ASP A 46 -10.87 -10.68 3.69
C ASP A 46 -12.30 -10.22 3.34
N VAL A 47 -12.79 -10.63 2.16
CA VAL A 47 -14.16 -10.33 1.75
C VAL A 47 -15.15 -10.96 2.73
N GLY A 48 -16.01 -10.12 3.33
CA GLY A 48 -16.99 -10.53 4.33
C GLY A 48 -16.50 -10.36 5.77
N GLU A 49 -15.22 -10.11 5.99
CA GLU A 49 -14.69 -9.76 7.30
C GLU A 49 -14.94 -8.28 7.63
N ARG A 50 -14.98 -7.96 8.93
CA ARG A 50 -15.23 -6.61 9.40
C ARG A 50 -13.99 -5.75 9.19
N LEU A 51 -14.16 -4.57 8.58
CA LEU A 51 -13.12 -3.53 8.58
C LEU A 51 -12.69 -3.16 10.01
N PRO A 52 -11.41 -2.79 10.23
CA PRO A 52 -10.97 -2.26 11.51
C PRO A 52 -11.76 -0.99 11.88
N ASP A 53 -11.69 -0.57 13.13
CA ASP A 53 -12.27 0.71 13.55
C ASP A 53 -11.48 1.84 12.89
N ILE A 54 -12.17 2.62 12.06
CA ILE A 54 -11.58 3.72 11.29
C ILE A 54 -12.22 5.00 11.79
N VAL A 55 -11.42 5.75 12.57
CA VAL A 55 -11.77 7.05 13.11
C VAL A 55 -10.76 8.07 12.60
N THR A 56 -11.24 9.13 11.98
CA THR A 56 -10.40 10.18 11.38
C THR A 56 -11.06 11.54 11.50
N SER A 57 -10.38 12.58 11.03
CA SER A 57 -10.96 13.91 10.86
C SER A 57 -11.08 14.21 9.37
N ASP A 58 -12.21 14.75 8.95
CA ASP A 58 -12.38 15.24 7.57
C ASP A 58 -11.66 16.58 7.35
N SER A 59 -11.80 17.14 6.14
CA SER A 59 -11.16 18.41 5.77
C SER A 59 -11.65 19.62 6.55
N ASP A 60 -12.84 19.54 7.15
CA ASP A 60 -13.42 20.60 7.98
C ASP A 60 -13.09 20.38 9.48
N GLY A 61 -12.34 19.33 9.80
CA GLY A 61 -11.97 18.96 11.17
C GLY A 61 -13.06 18.24 11.94
N ARG A 62 -14.15 17.80 11.28
CA ARG A 62 -15.18 16.98 11.92
C ARG A 62 -14.64 15.56 12.11
N ASN A 63 -14.90 14.98 13.27
CA ASN A 63 -14.63 13.56 13.49
C ASN A 63 -15.56 12.70 12.63
N VAL A 64 -14.97 11.72 11.96
CA VAL A 64 -15.64 10.69 11.19
C VAL A 64 -15.32 9.34 11.83
N ASP A 65 -16.34 8.58 12.20
CA ASP A 65 -16.25 7.17 12.59
C ASP A 65 -16.97 6.36 11.52
N LEU A 66 -16.22 5.57 10.74
CA LEU A 66 -16.75 4.80 9.62
C LEU A 66 -17.94 3.91 10.02
N HIS A 67 -17.86 3.25 11.17
CA HIS A 67 -18.87 2.26 11.57
C HIS A 67 -20.12 2.92 12.14
N ALA A 68 -19.97 4.06 12.83
CA ALA A 68 -21.10 4.83 13.34
C ALA A 68 -21.76 5.67 12.23
N ASP A 69 -20.98 6.43 11.46
CA ASP A 69 -21.48 7.40 10.49
C ASP A 69 -22.07 6.74 9.24
N ARG A 70 -21.72 5.49 8.93
CA ARG A 70 -22.37 4.75 7.83
C ARG A 70 -23.83 4.44 8.11
N ASP A 71 -24.28 4.47 9.38
CA ASP A 71 -25.68 4.24 9.79
C ASP A 71 -26.36 3.05 9.09
N GLY A 72 -25.65 1.91 9.05
CA GLY A 72 -26.12 0.69 8.39
C GLY A 72 -26.10 0.70 6.85
N GLN A 73 -25.74 1.82 6.21
CA GLN A 73 -25.64 1.94 4.76
C GLN A 73 -24.33 1.35 4.22
N PRO A 74 -24.31 0.93 2.93
CA PRO A 74 -23.08 0.62 2.21
C PRO A 74 -22.19 1.86 2.07
N VAL A 75 -20.89 1.65 2.18
CA VAL A 75 -19.88 2.72 2.06
C VAL A 75 -18.70 2.24 1.24
N VAL A 76 -18.01 3.19 0.60
CA VAL A 76 -16.76 2.95 -0.11
C VAL A 76 -15.65 3.66 0.66
N LEU A 77 -14.64 2.91 1.09
CA LEU A 77 -13.44 3.44 1.71
C LEU A 77 -12.28 3.33 0.73
N VAL A 78 -11.60 4.44 0.47
CA VAL A 78 -10.45 4.50 -0.46
C VAL A 78 -9.21 4.99 0.29
N PHE A 79 -8.18 4.14 0.37
CA PHE A 79 -6.86 4.56 0.81
C PHE A 79 -6.10 5.13 -0.38
N THR A 80 -5.91 6.45 -0.39
CA THR A 80 -5.09 7.12 -1.40
C THR A 80 -3.74 7.48 -0.81
N ARG A 81 -2.67 7.06 -1.47
CA ARG A 81 -1.33 7.59 -1.18
C ARG A 81 -1.21 8.91 -1.92
N SER A 82 -1.37 10.02 -1.20
CA SER A 82 -1.02 11.33 -1.74
C SER A 82 0.50 11.42 -1.88
N ALA A 83 0.98 11.58 -3.10
CA ALA A 83 2.36 11.97 -3.37
C ALA A 83 2.35 13.45 -3.75
N VAL A 84 3.01 14.27 -2.93
CA VAL A 84 3.46 15.59 -3.40
C VAL A 84 4.66 15.28 -4.30
N TRP A 85 4.49 15.49 -5.61
CA TRP A 85 5.61 15.46 -6.56
C TRP A 85 6.44 16.73 -6.41
#